data_AF-A0A022L1X1-F1
#
_entry.id   AF-A0A022L1X1-F1
#
_cell.length_a   1.000
_cell.length_b   1.000
_cell.length_c   1.000
_cell.angle_alpha   90.00
_cell.angle_beta   90.00
_cell.angle_gamma   90.00
#
_symmetry.space_group_name_H-M   'P 1'
#
loop_
_entity.id
_entity.type
_entity.pdbx_description
1 polymer ?
#
loop_
_entity_poly.entity_id
_entity_poly.type
_entity_poly.pdbx_seq_one_letter_code
_entity_poly.pdbx_strand_id
1 'polypeptide(L)'
;MRRENEDRLLQTYTEELSTYGVDVDVDEIKTAYAAGTMHNFIIGVAAAMLVVRTERGDDLFHSMVTNAVSHARDQSALQQLGIAS
;
A
#
# COMPACT_ATOMS: atom_id res chain seq x y z
N MET A 1 -3.54 14.72 -2.08
CA MET A 1 -4.59 13.96 -1.36
C MET A 1 -4.03 12.79 -0.55
N ARG A 2 -3.63 11.63 -1.13
CA ARG A 2 -3.14 10.46 -0.33
C ARG A 2 -2.05 10.85 0.68
N ARG A 3 -0.90 11.34 0.19
CA ARG A 3 0.26 11.68 1.02
C ARG A 3 -0.08 12.65 2.16
N GLU A 4 -0.96 13.61 1.91
CA GLU A 4 -1.38 14.62 2.90
C GLU A 4 -2.29 14.04 3.99
N ASN A 5 -2.92 12.89 3.75
CA ASN A 5 -3.90 12.29 4.66
C ASN A 5 -3.42 10.99 5.29
N GLU A 6 -2.35 10.38 4.79
CA GLU A 6 -1.92 9.02 5.14
C GLU A 6 -1.57 8.90 6.63
N ASP A 7 -0.76 9.80 7.16
CA ASP A 7 -0.38 9.82 8.57
C ASP A 7 -1.58 10.01 9.49
N ARG A 8 -2.49 10.93 9.10
CA ARG A 8 -3.72 11.19 9.87
C ARG A 8 -4.62 9.95 9.91
N LEU A 9 -4.75 9.25 8.78
CA LEU A 9 -5.57 8.03 8.70
C LEU A 9 -4.97 6.89 9.52
N LEU A 10 -3.64 6.71 9.48
CA LEU A 10 -2.95 5.73 10.32
C LEU A 10 -3.12 6.04 11.81
N GLN A 11 -2.98 7.31 12.18
CA GLN A 11 -3.21 7.75 13.56
C GLN A 11 -4.63 7.42 14.02
N THR A 12 -5.66 7.82 13.24
CA THR A 12 -7.05 7.50 13.55
C THR A 12 -7.26 5.99 13.68
N TYR A 13 -6.68 5.18 12.80
CA TYR A 13 -6.77 3.72 12.89
C TYR A 13 -6.17 3.18 14.20
N THR A 14 -4.98 3.63 14.58
CA THR A 14 -4.32 3.19 15.83
C THR A 14 -5.07 3.65 17.08
N GLU A 15 -5.59 4.88 17.08
CA GLU A 15 -6.41 5.40 18.17
C GLU A 15 -7.69 4.58 18.34
N GLU A 16 -8.40 4.28 17.25
CA GLU A 16 -9.62 3.46 17.29
C GLU A 16 -9.33 2.04 17.80
N LEU A 17 -8.26 1.38 17.35
CA LEU A 17 -7.87 0.06 17.86
C LEU A 17 -7.67 0.04 19.38
N SER A 18 -7.06 1.10 19.93
CA SER A 18 -6.87 1.22 21.38
C SER A 18 -8.19 1.28 22.14
N THR A 19 -9.25 1.87 21.56
CA THR A 19 -10.59 1.90 22.18
C THR A 19 -11.23 0.53 22.29
N TYR A 20 -10.83 -0.42 21.44
CA TYR A 20 -11.25 -1.82 21.49
C TYR A 20 -10.37 -2.68 22.42
N GLY A 21 -9.41 -2.08 23.15
CA GLY A 21 -8.51 -2.77 24.06
C GLY A 21 -7.38 -3.53 23.36
N VAL A 22 -7.09 -3.23 22.10
CA VAL A 22 -5.92 -3.74 21.39
C VAL A 22 -4.69 -3.00 21.89
N ASP A 23 -3.64 -3.73 22.25
CA ASP A 23 -2.33 -3.14 22.53
C ASP A 23 -1.67 -2.77 21.19
N VAL A 24 -1.47 -1.48 20.95
CA VAL A 24 -1.05 -0.95 19.66
C VAL A 24 0.34 -0.36 19.76
N ASP A 25 1.32 -1.01 19.11
CA ASP A 25 2.58 -0.37 18.75
C ASP A 25 2.42 0.35 17.40
N VAL A 26 2.42 1.67 17.45
CA VAL A 26 2.25 2.52 16.26
C VAL A 26 3.38 2.33 15.25
N ASP A 27 4.61 2.08 15.71
CA ASP A 27 5.75 1.90 14.82
C ASP A 27 5.72 0.51 14.16
N GLU A 28 5.21 -0.51 14.85
CA GLU A 28 4.92 -1.82 14.26
C GLU A 28 3.84 -1.69 13.17
N ILE A 29 2.75 -0.97 13.45
CA ILE A 29 1.66 -0.72 12.48
C ILE A 29 2.19 0.01 11.24
N LYS A 30 3.04 1.03 11.41
CA LYS A 30 3.63 1.77 10.28
C LYS A 30 4.55 0.89 9.45
N THR A 31 5.37 0.07 10.09
CA THR A 31 6.23 -0.91 9.41
C THR A 31 5.40 -1.90 8.59
N ALA A 32 4.36 -2.47 9.20
CA ALA A 32 3.45 -3.39 8.54
C ALA A 32 2.67 -2.73 7.40
N TYR A 33 2.21 -1.49 7.59
CA TYR A 33 1.54 -0.70 6.57
C TYR A 33 2.43 -0.46 5.35
N ALA A 34 3.68 -0.02 5.59
CA ALA A 34 4.66 0.21 4.55
C ALA A 34 4.91 -1.05 3.72
N ALA A 35 5.16 -2.20 4.35
CA ALA A 35 5.27 -3.49 3.66
C ALA A 35 3.98 -3.84 2.89
N GLY A 36 2.81 -3.59 3.50
CA GLY A 36 1.49 -3.87 2.95
C GLY A 36 1.15 -3.09 1.67
N THR A 37 1.76 -1.91 1.44
CA THR A 37 1.52 -1.12 0.22
C THR A 37 1.85 -1.88 -1.08
N MET A 38 2.77 -2.85 -1.04
CA MET A 38 3.11 -3.70 -2.19
C MET A 38 1.96 -4.62 -2.63
N HIS A 39 0.96 -4.84 -1.78
CA HIS A 39 -0.23 -5.62 -2.13
C HIS A 39 -0.95 -5.04 -3.36
N ASN A 40 -1.04 -3.71 -3.48
CA ASN A 40 -1.69 -3.05 -4.61
C ASN A 40 -0.99 -3.36 -5.94
N PHE A 41 0.34 -3.50 -5.94
CA PHE A 41 1.09 -3.90 -7.13
C PHE A 41 0.80 -5.36 -7.49
N ILE A 42 0.82 -6.26 -6.50
CA ILE A 42 0.53 -7.69 -6.69
C ILE A 42 -0.86 -7.89 -7.30
N ILE A 43 -1.88 -7.22 -6.75
CA ILE A 43 -3.25 -7.29 -7.27
C ILE A 43 -3.33 -6.70 -8.68
N GLY A 44 -2.64 -5.60 -8.96
CA GLY A 44 -2.59 -5.00 -10.30
C GLY A 44 -2.03 -5.96 -11.35
N VAL A 45 -0.93 -6.65 -11.03
CA VAL A 45 -0.32 -7.67 -11.91
C VAL A 45 -1.24 -8.88 -12.06
N ALA A 46 -1.79 -9.40 -10.96
CA ALA A 46 -2.70 -10.54 -11.00
C ALA A 46 -3.94 -10.25 -11.86
N ALA A 47 -4.52 -9.06 -11.72
CA ALA A 47 -5.66 -8.63 -12.52
C ALA A 47 -5.31 -8.62 -14.02
N ALA A 48 -4.16 -8.04 -14.40
CA ALA A 48 -3.72 -8.01 -15.80
C ALA A 48 -3.45 -9.39 -16.40
N MET A 49 -3.06 -10.38 -15.58
CA MET A 49 -2.86 -11.76 -16.02
C MET A 49 -4.18 -12.52 -16.24
N LEU A 50 -5.25 -12.14 -15.55
CA LEU A 50 -6.51 -12.89 -15.53
C LEU A 50 -7.58 -12.32 -16.47
N VAL A 51 -7.48 -11.06 -16.86
CA VAL A 51 -8.46 -10.40 -17.73
C VAL A 51 -8.06 -10.46 -19.20
N VAL A 52 -9.05 -10.38 -20.08
CA VAL A 52 -8.81 -10.26 -21.53
C VAL A 52 -8.10 -8.93 -21.81
N ARG A 53 -6.98 -9.01 -22.55
CA ARG A 53 -6.19 -7.85 -22.94
C ARG A 53 -6.95 -6.95 -23.90
N THR A 54 -6.97 -5.65 -23.60
CA THR A 54 -7.55 -4.59 -24.44
C THR A 54 -6.70 -3.33 -24.31
N GLU A 55 -6.77 -2.40 -25.27
CA GLU A 55 -6.02 -1.12 -25.20
C GLU A 55 -6.35 -0.33 -23.92
N ARG A 56 -7.65 -0.17 -23.61
CA ARG A 56 -8.09 0.46 -22.36
C ARG A 56 -7.60 -0.30 -21.13
N GLY A 57 -7.56 -1.64 -21.18
CA GLY A 57 -7.05 -2.47 -20.11
C GLY A 57 -5.56 -2.23 -19.85
N ASP A 58 -4.77 -2.09 -20.91
CA ASP A 58 -3.34 -1.78 -20.83
C ASP A 58 -3.10 -0.39 -20.20
N ASP A 59 -3.89 0.62 -20.59
CA ASP A 59 -3.84 1.97 -20.00
C ASP A 59 -4.18 1.96 -18.49
N LEU A 60 -5.23 1.22 -18.12
CA LEU A 60 -5.64 1.07 -16.72
C LEU A 60 -4.57 0.33 -15.91
N PHE A 61 -4.01 -0.76 -16.45
CA PHE A 61 -2.93 -1.50 -15.82
C PHE A 61 -1.72 -0.62 -15.56
N HIS A 62 -1.29 0.15 -16.56
CA HIS A 62 -0.15 1.06 -16.43
C HIS A 62 -0.40 2.11 -15.32
N SER A 63 -1.59 2.70 -15.27
CA SER A 63 -1.97 3.66 -14.23
C SER A 63 -1.99 3.02 -12.83
N MET A 64 -2.61 1.84 -12.70
CA MET A 64 -2.70 1.10 -11.43
C MET A 64 -1.33 0.72 -10.89
N VAL A 65 -0.46 0.13 -11.73
CA VAL A 65 0.88 -0.26 -11.33
C VAL A 65 1.70 0.97 -10.97
N THR A 66 1.69 2.03 -11.79
CA THR A 66 2.43 3.26 -11.50
C THR A 66 2.04 3.86 -10.15
N ASN A 67 0.74 3.91 -9.85
CA ASN A 67 0.25 4.42 -8.58
C ASN A 67 0.65 3.51 -7.40
N ALA A 68 0.54 2.19 -7.57
CA ALA A 68 0.93 1.21 -6.55
C ALA A 68 2.42 1.29 -6.21
N VAL A 69 3.30 1.29 -7.22
CA VAL A 69 4.75 1.37 -6.98
C VAL A 69 5.14 2.75 -6.44
N SER A 70 4.47 3.82 -6.86
CA SER A 70 4.70 5.15 -6.29
C SER A 70 4.33 5.20 -4.80
N HIS A 71 3.22 4.59 -4.40
CA HIS A 71 2.83 4.47 -3.00
C HIS A 71 3.85 3.64 -2.21
N ALA A 72 4.24 2.47 -2.73
CA ALA A 72 5.23 1.61 -2.09
C ALA A 72 6.58 2.30 -1.92
N ARG A 73 7.01 3.09 -2.90
CA ARG A 73 8.22 3.89 -2.80
C ARG A 73 8.11 4.98 -1.74
N ASP A 74 7.00 5.70 -1.69
CA ASP A 74 6.79 6.77 -0.70
C ASP A 74 6.83 6.22 0.74
N GLN A 75 6.52 4.94 0.93
CA GLN A 75 6.54 4.24 2.22
C GLN A 75 7.80 3.39 2.45
N SER A 76 8.81 3.48 1.59
CA SER A 76 10.03 2.64 1.66
C SER A 76 9.74 1.13 1.77
N ALA A 77 8.67 0.66 1.12
CA ALA A 77 8.17 -0.70 1.28
C ALA A 77 9.21 -1.79 0.97
N LEU A 78 10.06 -1.56 -0.03
CA LEU A 78 11.12 -2.51 -0.38
C LEU A 78 12.18 -2.67 0.71
N GLN A 79 12.44 -1.60 1.48
CA GLN A 79 13.33 -1.66 2.64
C GLN A 79 12.68 -2.49 3.76
N GLN A 80 11.40 -2.26 4.02
CA GLN A 80 10.64 -3.00 5.04
C GLN A 80 10.50 -4.49 4.70
N LEU A 81 10.47 -4.84 3.41
CA LEU A 81 10.48 -6.22 2.94
C LEU A 81 11.88 -6.85 2.87
N GLY A 82 12.95 -6.10 3.18
CA GLY A 82 14.34 -6.57 3.10
C GLY A 82 14.86 -6.79 1.67
N ILE A 83 14.22 -6.14 0.68
CA ILE A 83 14.58 -6.24 -0.75
C ILE A 83 15.56 -5.13 -1.16
N ALA A 84 15.51 -3.97 -0.50
CA ALA A 84 16.38 -2.83 -0.73
C ALA A 84 17.06 -2.37 0.58
N SER A 85 18.22 -1.72 0.48
CA SER A 85 19.01 -1.20 1.61
C SER A 85 18.76 0.28 1.85
#